data_AF-A0A141RCE9-F1
#
_entry.id   AF-A0A141RCE9-F1
#
_cell.length_a   1.000
_cell.length_b   1.000
_cell.length_c   1.000
_cell.angle_alpha   90.00
_cell.angle_beta   90.00
_cell.angle_gamma   90.00
#
_symmetry.space_group_name_H-M   'P 1'
#
loop_
_entity.id
_entity.type
_entity.pdbx_description
1 polymer ?
#
loop_
_entity_poly.entity_id
_entity_poly.type
_entity_poly.pdbx_seq_one_letter_code
_entity_poly.pdbx_strand_id
1 'polypeptide(L)'
;MVWLGHSSWYLQLAGKRILIDPVLSSYAAPFSFINKAFPGDYPWRAEGMPEIDLLIISHDHYDHLDYATIRALLPKIKRVITPLGVGSHLRYWGMDGALITEAGLAAGGTGQRRAHRPRAAGAALFRPWAEA
;
A
#
# COMPACT_ATOMS: atom_id res chain seq x y z
N MET A 1 10.60 10.73 9.90
CA MET A 1 10.68 9.45 9.16
C MET A 1 11.34 8.44 10.07
N VAL A 2 10.88 7.20 10.05
CA VAL A 2 11.42 6.08 10.84
C VAL A 2 11.72 4.94 9.87
N TRP A 3 12.93 4.40 9.95
CA TRP A 3 13.31 3.17 9.26
C TRP A 3 12.94 1.98 10.14
N LEU A 4 12.23 1.00 9.57
CA LEU A 4 11.72 -0.17 10.30
C LEU A 4 12.49 -1.45 9.96
N GLY A 5 13.53 -1.36 9.14
CA GLY A 5 14.33 -2.49 8.64
C GLY A 5 14.11 -2.72 7.14
N HIS A 6 15.14 -3.21 6.44
CA HIS A 6 15.13 -3.47 5.00
C HIS A 6 14.57 -2.28 4.19
N SER A 7 13.50 -2.49 3.42
CA SER A 7 12.75 -1.49 2.63
C SER A 7 11.56 -0.90 3.38
N SER A 8 11.34 -1.27 4.65
CA SER A 8 10.21 -0.81 5.44
C SER A 8 10.42 0.59 6.01
N TRP A 9 9.55 1.52 5.64
CA TRP A 9 9.60 2.92 6.09
C TRP A 9 8.27 3.40 6.62
N TYR A 10 8.30 4.13 7.74
CA TYR A 10 7.18 4.91 8.23
C TYR A 10 7.48 6.41 8.14
N LEU A 11 6.61 7.15 7.48
CA LEU A 11 6.75 8.58 7.24
C LEU A 11 5.54 9.33 7.77
N GLN A 12 5.81 10.50 8.33
CA GLN A 12 4.79 11.50 8.61
C GLN A 12 5.10 12.72 7.75
N LEU A 13 4.21 13.04 6.83
CA LEU A 13 4.37 14.13 5.88
C LEU A 13 3.05 14.88 5.74
N ALA A 14 3.06 16.20 5.95
CA ALA A 14 1.85 17.03 5.88
C ALA A 14 0.66 16.47 6.71
N GLY A 15 0.95 15.95 7.90
CA GLY A 15 -0.06 15.35 8.78
C GLY A 15 -0.60 13.98 8.32
N LYS A 16 -0.02 13.38 7.27
CA LYS A 16 -0.38 12.04 6.78
C LYS A 16 0.64 10.99 7.23
N ARG A 17 0.14 9.82 7.59
CA ARG A 17 0.92 8.66 8.02
C ARG A 17 1.05 7.71 6.83
N ILE A 18 2.27 7.60 6.31
CA ILE A 18 2.59 6.82 5.12
C ILE A 18 3.45 5.63 5.55
N LEU A 19 3.07 4.44 5.12
CA LEU A 19 3.81 3.21 5.35
C LEU A 19 4.24 2.62 4.01
N ILE A 20 5.51 2.25 3.88
CA ILE A 20 6.11 1.74 2.63
C ILE A 20 6.70 0.37 2.91
N ASP A 21 6.38 -0.60 2.06
CA ASP A 21 6.91 -1.99 2.06
C ASP A 21 7.06 -2.61 3.47
N PRO A 22 5.98 -2.65 4.29
CA PRO A 22 6.12 -3.08 5.67
C PRO A 22 6.31 -4.60 5.78
N VAL A 23 7.48 -4.99 6.28
CA VAL A 23 7.83 -6.37 6.65
C VAL A 23 8.19 -6.38 8.12
N LEU A 24 7.21 -6.74 8.96
CA LEU A 24 7.37 -6.82 10.43
C LEU A 24 7.45 -8.28 10.91
N SER A 25 7.36 -9.25 10.00
CA SER A 25 7.64 -10.65 10.28
C SER A 25 9.13 -10.93 10.45
N SER A 26 9.45 -11.99 11.16
CA SER A 26 10.84 -12.45 11.34
C SER A 26 11.38 -13.28 10.16
N TYR A 27 10.76 -13.19 8.99
CA TYR A 27 11.09 -13.98 7.79
C TYR A 27 10.56 -13.29 6.52
N ALA A 28 11.20 -13.54 5.38
CA ALA A 28 10.81 -13.03 4.07
C ALA A 28 10.69 -14.19 3.06
N ALA A 29 9.71 -15.06 3.30
CA ALA A 29 9.48 -16.29 2.54
C ALA A 29 8.03 -16.77 2.69
N PRO A 30 7.54 -17.68 1.81
CA PRO A 30 6.21 -18.27 1.97
C PRO A 30 6.08 -19.14 3.23
N PHE A 31 7.20 -19.67 3.73
CA PHE A 31 7.25 -20.48 4.93
C PHE A 31 8.11 -19.81 5.99
N SER A 32 7.60 -19.73 7.23
CA SER A 32 8.23 -18.98 8.32
C SER A 32 9.61 -19.49 8.75
N PHE A 33 9.98 -20.71 8.37
CA PHE A 33 11.28 -21.33 8.69
C PHE A 33 12.36 -21.05 7.63
N ILE A 34 12.02 -20.45 6.49
CA ILE A 34 12.94 -20.11 5.40
C ILE A 34 13.22 -18.61 5.42
N ASN A 35 14.43 -18.21 5.01
CA ASN A 35 14.84 -16.81 4.84
C ASN A 35 14.50 -15.93 6.06
N LYS A 36 15.07 -16.30 7.22
CA LYS A 36 14.87 -15.60 8.48
C LYS A 36 15.44 -14.19 8.41
N ALA A 37 14.72 -13.25 9.01
CA ALA A 37 15.22 -11.90 9.20
C ALA A 37 16.49 -11.93 10.08
N PHE A 38 17.38 -10.97 9.84
CA PHE A 38 18.54 -10.76 10.71
C PHE A 38 18.08 -10.46 12.14
N PRO A 39 18.82 -10.91 13.17
CA PRO A 39 18.52 -10.55 14.55
C PRO A 39 18.47 -9.03 14.72
N GLY A 40 17.39 -8.55 15.31
CA GLY A 40 17.19 -7.14 15.64
C GLY A 40 16.05 -6.99 16.62
N ASP A 41 16.28 -6.23 17.69
CA ASP A 41 15.24 -5.89 18.66
C ASP A 41 14.45 -4.70 18.15
N TYR A 42 13.47 -4.99 17.28
CA TYR A 42 12.53 -4.00 16.81
C TYR A 42 11.27 -4.05 17.68
N PRO A 43 10.95 -3.01 18.47
CA PRO A 43 9.77 -3.02 19.33
C PRO A 43 8.46 -2.81 18.55
N TRP A 44 8.52 -2.60 17.23
CA TRP A 44 7.36 -2.31 16.39
C TRP A 44 6.67 -3.60 15.95
N ARG A 45 5.36 -3.66 16.21
CA ARG A 45 4.47 -4.72 15.72
C ARG A 45 3.32 -4.12 14.93
N ALA A 46 2.74 -4.88 14.00
CA ALA A 46 1.61 -4.44 13.20
C ALA A 46 0.42 -3.99 14.07
N GLU A 47 0.19 -4.68 15.19
CA GLU A 47 -0.88 -4.37 16.15
C GLU A 47 -0.68 -3.01 16.83
N GLY A 48 0.58 -2.60 17.03
CA GLY A 48 0.95 -1.32 17.65
C GLY A 48 0.95 -0.14 16.68
N MET A 49 0.85 -0.37 15.36
CA MET A 49 0.85 0.71 14.39
C MET A 49 -0.39 1.60 14.51
N PRO A 50 -0.28 2.93 14.31
CA PRO A 50 -1.44 3.82 14.21
C PRO A 50 -2.23 3.55 12.91
N GLU A 51 -3.33 4.28 12.70
CA GLU A 51 -3.97 4.31 11.38
C GLU A 51 -2.97 4.74 10.29
N ILE A 52 -3.11 4.17 9.10
CA ILE A 52 -2.24 4.38 7.94
C ILE A 52 -3.07 5.08 6.86
N ASP A 53 -2.74 6.34 6.56
CA ASP A 53 -3.45 7.11 5.54
C ASP A 53 -3.10 6.63 4.13
N LEU A 54 -1.87 6.14 3.94
CA LEU A 54 -1.38 5.60 2.67
C LEU A 54 -0.39 4.46 2.91
N LEU A 55 -0.72 3.27 2.40
CA LEU A 55 0.22 2.18 2.22
C LEU A 55 0.79 2.24 0.79
N ILE A 56 2.09 2.06 0.64
CA ILE A 56 2.75 1.92 -0.66
C ILE A 56 3.45 0.57 -0.68
N ILE A 57 3.17 -0.24 -1.71
CA ILE A 57 3.89 -1.48 -1.99
C ILE A 57 4.65 -1.28 -3.29
N SER A 58 5.95 -1.57 -3.30
CA SER A 58 6.80 -1.40 -4.49
C SER A 58 6.73 -2.58 -5.46
N HIS A 59 6.62 -3.82 -4.97
CA HIS A 59 6.44 -5.05 -5.75
C HIS A 59 6.02 -6.23 -4.84
N ASP A 60 5.83 -7.43 -5.40
CA ASP A 60 5.21 -8.60 -4.74
C ASP A 60 6.19 -9.62 -4.15
N HIS A 61 7.49 -9.31 -4.08
CA HIS A 61 8.44 -10.19 -3.39
C HIS A 61 8.20 -10.20 -1.87
N TYR A 62 8.51 -11.34 -1.24
CA TYR A 62 8.25 -11.57 0.19
C TYR A 62 8.98 -10.62 1.15
N ASP A 63 10.06 -9.99 0.70
CA ASP A 63 10.80 -8.97 1.45
C ASP A 63 10.24 -7.55 1.26
N HIS A 64 9.14 -7.39 0.52
CA HIS A 64 8.40 -6.13 0.37
C HIS A 64 6.89 -6.28 0.63
N LEU A 65 6.35 -7.47 0.36
CA LEU A 65 4.94 -7.83 0.50
C LEU A 65 4.77 -8.98 1.49
N ASP A 66 4.75 -8.64 2.78
CA ASP A 66 4.58 -9.61 3.86
C ASP A 66 3.10 -9.86 4.19
N TYR A 67 2.62 -11.06 3.89
CA TYR A 67 1.25 -11.49 4.17
C TYR A 67 0.82 -11.25 5.63
N ALA A 68 1.64 -11.64 6.61
CA ALA A 68 1.25 -11.56 8.01
C ALA A 68 1.12 -10.11 8.47
N THR A 69 2.08 -9.26 8.08
CA THR A 69 2.04 -7.83 8.35
C THR A 69 0.83 -7.17 7.71
N ILE A 70 0.59 -7.39 6.40
CA ILE A 70 -0.53 -6.77 5.70
C ILE A 70 -1.87 -7.19 6.30
N ARG A 71 -2.04 -8.48 6.61
CA ARG A 71 -3.27 -9.00 7.23
C ARG A 71 -3.57 -8.33 8.58
N ALA A 72 -2.57 -8.14 9.42
CA ALA A 72 -2.72 -7.47 10.71
C ALA A 72 -3.02 -5.96 10.55
N LEU A 73 -2.57 -5.35 9.46
CA LEU A 73 -2.77 -3.92 9.18
C LEU A 73 -4.05 -3.58 8.40
N LEU A 74 -4.74 -4.57 7.82
CA LEU A 74 -5.97 -4.36 7.05
C LEU A 74 -6.96 -3.36 7.68
N PRO A 75 -7.36 -3.47 8.96
CA PRO A 75 -8.34 -2.55 9.56
C PRO A 75 -7.82 -1.11 9.74
N LYS A 76 -6.53 -0.86 9.53
CA LYS A 76 -5.87 0.43 9.76
C LYS A 76 -5.56 1.18 8.46
N ILE A 77 -5.64 0.52 7.31
CA ILE A 77 -5.22 1.08 6.02
C ILE A 77 -6.40 1.81 5.37
N LYS A 78 -6.21 3.10 5.10
CA LYS A 78 -7.24 3.92 4.43
C LYS A 78 -7.13 3.89 2.91
N ARG A 79 -5.92 3.78 2.36
CA ARG A 79 -5.65 3.65 0.91
C ARG A 79 -4.34 2.90 0.68
N VAL A 80 -4.25 2.23 -0.46
CA VAL A 80 -3.00 1.60 -0.92
C VAL A 80 -2.70 1.96 -2.37
N ILE A 81 -1.42 2.14 -2.66
CA ILE A 81 -0.88 2.24 -4.02
C ILE A 81 0.08 1.08 -4.26
N THR A 82 -0.08 0.39 -5.38
CA THR A 82 0.77 -0.72 -5.79
C THR A 82 1.09 -0.65 -7.29
N PRO A 83 2.07 -1.40 -7.80
CA PRO A 83 2.18 -1.68 -9.23
C PRO A 83 0.95 -2.42 -9.76
N LEU A 84 0.85 -2.47 -11.09
CA LEU A 84 -0.12 -3.30 -11.80
C LEU A 84 0.04 -4.78 -11.40
N GLY A 85 -1.07 -5.44 -11.06
CA GLY A 85 -1.11 -6.87 -10.75
C GLY A 85 -0.98 -7.18 -9.26
N VAL A 86 -0.14 -6.41 -8.54
CA VAL A 86 0.11 -6.61 -7.09
C VAL A 86 -1.17 -6.47 -6.26
N GLY A 87 -2.11 -5.61 -6.69
CA GLY A 87 -3.38 -5.43 -6.01
C GLY A 87 -4.25 -6.69 -5.96
N SER A 88 -3.99 -7.70 -6.80
CA SER A 88 -4.69 -8.99 -6.75
C SER A 88 -4.43 -9.76 -5.45
N HIS A 89 -3.19 -9.74 -4.92
CA HIS A 89 -2.85 -10.34 -3.63
C HIS A 89 -3.64 -9.69 -2.50
N LEU A 90 -3.68 -8.36 -2.46
CA LEU A 90 -4.37 -7.61 -1.42
C LEU A 90 -5.88 -7.90 -1.41
N ARG A 91 -6.51 -7.99 -2.59
CA ARG A 91 -7.92 -8.40 -2.72
C ARG A 91 -8.14 -9.81 -2.20
N TYR A 92 -7.29 -10.75 -2.61
CA TYR A 92 -7.34 -12.13 -2.12
C TYR A 92 -7.18 -12.20 -0.60
N TRP A 93 -6.39 -11.31 -0.01
CA TRP A 93 -6.18 -11.23 1.44
C TRP A 93 -7.31 -10.53 2.20
N GLY A 94 -8.32 -9.99 1.52
CA GLY A 94 -9.51 -9.40 2.11
C GLY A 94 -9.53 -7.87 2.15
N MET A 95 -8.59 -7.19 1.47
CA MET A 95 -8.65 -5.74 1.33
C MET A 95 -9.77 -5.33 0.37
N ASP A 96 -10.57 -4.33 0.75
CA ASP A 96 -11.57 -3.74 -0.14
C ASP A 96 -10.89 -3.15 -1.39
N GLY A 97 -11.31 -3.62 -2.55
CA GLY A 97 -10.80 -3.18 -3.84
C GLY A 97 -10.98 -1.68 -4.11
N ALA A 98 -11.92 -1.01 -3.43
CA ALA A 98 -12.10 0.44 -3.50
C ALA A 98 -10.93 1.23 -2.90
N LEU A 99 -10.14 0.62 -2.02
CA LEU A 99 -8.98 1.24 -1.38
C LEU A 99 -7.69 1.11 -2.22
N ILE A 100 -7.71 0.28 -3.27
CA ILE A 100 -6.53 -0.11 -4.04
C ILE A 100 -6.41 0.70 -5.32
N THR A 101 -5.31 1.44 -5.46
CA THR A 101 -4.88 2.07 -6.72
C THR A 101 -3.68 1.32 -7.29
N GLU A 102 -3.83 0.79 -8.51
CA GLU A 102 -2.71 0.17 -9.23
C GLU A 102 -2.14 1.17 -10.25
N ALA A 103 -0.84 1.45 -10.19
CA ALA A 103 -0.16 2.42 -11.05
C ALA A 103 0.92 1.74 -11.91
N GLY A 104 0.89 1.99 -13.22
CA GLY A 104 1.95 1.57 -14.15
C GLY A 104 3.03 2.64 -14.30
N LEU A 105 4.19 2.28 -14.85
CA LEU A 105 5.31 3.22 -15.11
C LEU A 105 4.90 4.42 -15.98
N ALA A 106 3.91 4.24 -16.85
CA ALA A 106 3.36 5.28 -17.72
C ALA A 106 2.12 5.98 -17.13
N ALA A 107 1.77 5.76 -15.86
CA ALA A 107 0.60 6.36 -15.23
C ALA A 107 0.86 7.83 -14.83
N GLY A 108 1.21 8.66 -15.81
CA GLY A 108 0.89 10.07 -15.77
C GLY A 108 -0.62 10.23 -15.99
N GLY A 109 -1.39 10.26 -14.91
CA GLY A 109 -2.80 10.67 -14.91
C GLY A 109 -3.79 9.68 -15.55
N THR A 110 -4.93 9.50 -14.86
CA THR A 110 -6.15 8.83 -15.35
C THR A 110 -6.09 7.31 -15.54
N GLY A 111 -6.18 6.59 -14.41
CA GLY A 111 -6.48 5.16 -14.38
C GLY A 111 -7.78 4.84 -13.63
N GLN A 112 -8.83 5.66 -13.76
CA GLN A 112 -10.17 5.23 -13.36
C GLN A 112 -10.63 4.16 -14.34
N ARG A 113 -10.88 2.95 -13.83
CA ARG A 113 -11.52 1.84 -14.55
C ARG A 113 -12.76 2.39 -15.27
N ARG A 114 -12.84 2.20 -16.59
CA ARG A 114 -14.09 2.43 -17.35
C ARG A 114 -15.14 1.44 -16.86
N ALA A 115 -15.92 1.84 -15.86
CA ALA A 115 -17.22 1.24 -15.63
C ALA A 115 -18.11 1.60 -16.83
N HIS A 116 -18.79 0.60 -17.38
CA HIS A 116 -19.78 0.74 -18.45
C HIS A 116 -20.76 1.87 -18.09
N ARG A 117 -20.75 2.95 -18.86
CA ARG A 117 -21.77 4.02 -18.77
C ARG A 117 -22.47 4.13 -20.13
N PRO A 118 -23.81 4.02 -20.20
CA PRO A 118 -24.53 4.40 -21.41
C PRO A 118 -24.33 5.89 -21.66
N ARG A 119 -24.24 6.27 -22.93
CA ARG A 119 -24.08 7.67 -23.37
C ARG A 119 -25.27 8.52 -22.91
N ALA A 120 -24.99 9.62 -22.21
CA ALA A 120 -25.85 10.80 -22.21
C ALA A 120 -24.98 12.06 -22.09
N ALA A 121 -25.34 13.06 -22.88
CA ALA A 121 -24.64 14.32 -23.09
C ALA A 121 -24.68 15.25 -21.87
N GLY A 122 -23.70 16.14 -21.75
CA GLY A 122 -23.73 17.27 -20.81
C GLY A 122 -22.33 17.76 -20.46
N ALA A 123 -21.91 18.86 -21.08
CA ALA A 123 -20.67 19.56 -20.79
C ALA A 123 -20.72 20.25 -19.41
N ALA A 124 -19.65 20.15 -18.63
CA ALA A 124 -19.33 21.08 -17.55
C ALA A 124 -17.80 21.14 -17.36
N LEU A 125 -17.32 22.38 -17.29
CA LEU A 125 -15.93 22.81 -17.31
C LEU A 125 -15.18 22.42 -16.02
N PHE A 126 -13.96 21.90 -16.18
CA PHE A 126 -13.02 21.63 -15.09
C PHE A 126 -11.99 22.77 -15.05
N ARG A 127 -11.80 23.44 -13.90
CA ARG A 127 -10.68 24.38 -13.66
C ARG A 127 -9.63 23.71 -12.75
N PRO A 128 -8.32 23.77 -13.08
CA PRO A 128 -7.28 23.13 -12.29
C PRO A 128 -6.95 23.91 -11.00
N TRP A 129 -6.53 23.17 -9.98
CA TRP A 129 -5.98 23.67 -8.73
C TRP A 129 -4.49 23.96 -8.88
N ALA A 130 -4.16 25.23 -9.05
CA ALA A 130 -2.88 25.81 -8.68
C ALA A 130 -3.18 27.23 -8.19
N GLU A 131 -2.55 27.63 -7.09
CA GLU A 131 -2.66 28.92 -6.38
C GLU A 131 -3.74 28.99 -5.27
N ALA A 132 -3.33 28.62 -4.05
CA ALA A 132 -3.54 29.37 -2.80
C ALA A 132 -2.66 28.76 -1.69
#